data_AF-A0A352HQT5-F1
#
_entry.id   AF-A0A352HQT5-F1
#
_cell.length_a   1.000
_cell.length_b   1.000
_cell.length_c   1.000
_cell.angle_alpha   90.00
_cell.angle_beta   90.00
_cell.angle_gamma   90.00
#
_symmetry.space_group_name_H-M   'P 1'
#
loop_
_entity.id
_entity.type
_entity.pdbx_description
1 polymer ?
#
loop_
_entity_poly.entity_id
_entity_poly.type
_entity_poly.pdbx_seq_one_letter_code
_entity_poly.pdbx_strand_id
1 'polypeptide(L)'
;MKKSTIILLTLALGVTFSVDASMRKEMRQEAPRRTLSVKPVVTPATNITENSFTANWVDMAGADGYCVFVYEPIPVTEAGTYKVLEESFDLVNLGSTVEPYWHEGFSCTLDGDYDFTFTPDWTVIGAAFARGMVSGNVYTPTTDLTHNGGKYRVILEIVGQQGTKIKVTSYGSTVETQEKTCDGFGESTLSFDFTNGNHETYLYIVDNGNDEVTDPSKVSLSYLDKFTIEQELNAGDQFLRLITINDGVDAPATSCDFKDMKFLNGAKNLCYDLYAAYFTYNDPDDPWNYDVDYSEFSDLMHLTLAEGDGVNEIATDTDAATEVYNLAGQRIASSTEGLDAGIYIVRQGNKTSKVAVK
;
A
#
# COMPACT_ATOMS: atom_id res chain seq x y z
N MET A 1 -29.08 -32.16 20.20
CA MET A 1 -27.81 -32.91 20.15
C MET A 1 -26.98 -32.33 19.01
N LYS A 2 -25.82 -31.79 19.37
CA LYS A 2 -24.83 -31.16 18.48
C LYS A 2 -24.37 -32.12 17.39
N LYS A 3 -24.21 -31.61 16.16
CA LYS A 3 -23.24 -32.14 15.20
C LYS A 3 -22.37 -30.97 14.75
N SER A 4 -21.24 -30.82 15.44
CA SER A 4 -20.09 -30.08 14.94
C SER A 4 -19.60 -30.77 13.67
N THR A 5 -19.53 -30.04 12.56
CA THR A 5 -18.76 -30.46 11.40
C THR A 5 -17.48 -29.64 11.43
N ILE A 6 -16.46 -30.26 12.00
CA ILE A 6 -15.06 -29.85 11.84
C ILE A 6 -14.70 -30.22 10.41
N ILE A 7 -14.42 -29.23 9.56
CA ILE A 7 -13.84 -29.49 8.23
C ILE A 7 -12.33 -29.47 8.42
N LEU A 8 -11.76 -30.67 8.59
CA LEU A 8 -10.34 -30.95 8.41
C LEU A 8 -10.00 -30.73 6.92
N LEU A 9 -9.09 -29.82 6.61
CA LEU A 9 -8.45 -29.73 5.30
C LEU A 9 -7.19 -30.60 5.34
N THR A 10 -7.28 -31.85 4.88
CA THR A 10 -6.11 -32.67 4.54
C THR A 10 -5.64 -32.32 3.14
N LEU A 11 -4.38 -31.88 3.00
CA LEU A 11 -3.63 -32.00 1.75
C LEU A 11 -2.14 -32.16 2.04
N ALA A 12 -1.73 -33.43 2.13
CA ALA A 12 -0.35 -33.85 1.93
C ALA A 12 -0.15 -34.13 0.44
N LEU A 13 0.48 -33.22 -0.28
CA LEU A 13 1.25 -33.51 -1.49
C LEU A 13 2.14 -32.29 -1.76
N GLY A 14 3.44 -32.52 -1.93
CA GLY A 14 4.48 -31.50 -2.07
C GLY A 14 4.31 -30.62 -3.30
N VAL A 15 3.43 -29.64 -3.18
CA VAL A 15 3.36 -28.44 -4.01
C VAL A 15 3.83 -27.33 -3.09
N THR A 16 4.85 -26.58 -3.49
CA THR A 16 5.14 -25.28 -2.89
C THR A 16 3.91 -24.41 -3.12
N PHE A 17 2.99 -24.38 -2.16
CA PHE A 17 1.93 -23.39 -2.14
C PHE A 17 2.63 -22.06 -1.90
N SER A 18 2.70 -21.22 -2.93
CA SER A 18 2.85 -19.79 -2.69
C SER A 18 1.70 -19.42 -1.76
N VAL A 19 2.00 -19.21 -0.48
CA VAL A 19 1.04 -18.61 0.44
C VAL A 19 0.68 -17.27 -0.18
N ASP A 20 -0.56 -17.08 -0.58
CA ASP A 20 -1.01 -15.81 -1.14
C ASP A 20 -0.90 -14.72 -0.06
N ALA A 21 -0.71 -13.46 -0.45
CA ALA A 21 -0.64 -12.31 0.45
C ALA A 21 -1.86 -12.25 1.39
N SER A 22 -3.03 -12.69 0.89
CA SER A 22 -4.26 -12.82 1.66
C SER A 22 -4.16 -13.78 2.85
N MET A 23 -3.53 -14.95 2.67
CA MET A 23 -3.23 -15.89 3.74
C MET A 23 -2.15 -15.35 4.69
N ARG A 24 -1.15 -14.60 4.19
CA ARG A 24 -0.11 -13.99 5.05
C ARG A 24 -0.69 -12.96 6.02
N LYS A 25 -1.71 -12.19 5.62
CA LYS A 25 -2.42 -11.27 6.53
C LYS A 25 -3.30 -12.00 7.54
N GLU A 26 -4.00 -13.05 7.10
CA GLU A 26 -4.80 -13.90 8.00
C GLU A 26 -3.93 -14.58 9.07
N MET A 27 -2.74 -15.07 8.69
CA MET A 27 -1.78 -15.67 9.61
C MET A 27 -1.12 -14.67 10.59
N ARG A 28 -1.21 -13.35 10.33
CA ARG A 28 -0.77 -12.30 11.28
C ARG A 28 -1.78 -12.04 12.41
N GLN A 29 -2.86 -12.82 12.51
CA GLN A 29 -3.85 -12.70 13.59
C GLN A 29 -3.28 -12.97 15.00
N GLU A 30 -2.08 -13.55 15.14
CA GLU A 30 -1.58 -14.02 16.43
C GLU A 30 -0.56 -13.07 17.08
N ALA A 31 -0.93 -12.62 18.29
CA ALA A 31 -0.10 -11.95 19.30
C ALA A 31 0.51 -10.59 18.89
N PRO A 32 0.80 -9.69 19.87
CA PRO A 32 1.57 -8.48 19.57
C PRO A 32 2.92 -8.90 18.97
N ARG A 33 3.24 -8.28 17.83
CA ARG A 33 4.47 -8.49 17.08
C ARG A 33 5.69 -8.55 18.01
N ARG A 34 6.38 -9.70 18.07
CA ARG A 34 7.60 -9.82 18.86
C ARG A 34 8.75 -9.19 18.10
N THR A 35 9.19 -8.02 18.57
CA THR A 35 10.24 -7.24 17.92
C THR A 35 11.60 -7.47 18.58
N LEU A 36 12.58 -7.85 17.79
CA LEU A 36 14.00 -7.90 18.15
C LEU A 36 14.60 -6.50 18.05
N SER A 37 15.48 -6.14 18.98
CA SER A 37 16.21 -4.86 18.96
C SER A 37 17.40 -4.92 17.98
N VAL A 38 17.09 -5.19 16.72
CA VAL A 38 17.98 -5.16 15.56
C VAL A 38 17.24 -4.48 14.42
N LYS A 39 17.97 -3.87 13.49
CA LYS A 39 17.40 -3.03 12.43
C LYS A 39 18.13 -3.27 11.10
N PRO A 40 17.42 -3.49 9.97
CA PRO A 40 18.06 -3.59 8.66
C PRO A 40 18.71 -2.26 8.28
N VAL A 41 19.81 -2.31 7.53
CA VAL A 41 20.51 -1.12 7.04
C VAL A 41 20.23 -0.95 5.56
N VAL A 42 19.37 0.01 5.23
CA VAL A 42 19.11 0.41 3.84
C VAL A 42 20.35 1.05 3.21
N THR A 43 20.52 0.84 1.92
CA THR A 43 21.54 1.49 1.08
C THR A 43 20.87 2.16 -0.11
N PRO A 44 21.51 3.10 -0.83
CA PRO A 44 20.83 3.86 -1.88
C PRO A 44 20.13 2.98 -2.92
N ALA A 45 18.91 3.37 -3.31
CA ALA A 45 18.18 2.74 -4.41
C ALA A 45 18.97 2.83 -5.73
N THR A 46 18.80 1.83 -6.59
CA THR A 46 19.44 1.73 -7.91
C THR A 46 18.39 1.49 -8.99
N ASN A 47 18.81 1.48 -10.27
CA ASN A 47 17.95 1.20 -11.42
C ASN A 47 16.66 2.04 -11.46
N ILE A 48 16.76 3.30 -11.04
CA ILE A 48 15.62 4.21 -10.92
C ILE A 48 15.15 4.64 -12.31
N THR A 49 13.87 4.41 -12.60
CA THR A 49 13.16 4.86 -13.80
C THR A 49 12.00 5.78 -13.41
N GLU A 50 11.12 6.10 -14.36
CA GLU A 50 9.94 6.92 -14.11
C GLU A 50 8.91 6.30 -13.16
N ASN A 51 8.91 4.97 -13.04
CA ASN A 51 7.88 4.20 -12.35
C ASN A 51 8.42 2.93 -11.64
N SER A 52 9.73 2.74 -11.62
CA SER A 52 10.38 1.53 -11.12
C SER A 52 11.71 1.87 -10.44
N PHE A 53 12.16 1.03 -9.52
CA PHE A 53 13.50 1.09 -8.92
C PHE A 53 13.85 -0.26 -8.26
N THR A 54 15.13 -0.44 -7.91
CA THR A 54 15.60 -1.53 -7.06
C THR A 54 15.89 -0.96 -5.66
N ALA A 55 15.18 -1.44 -4.64
CA ALA A 55 15.46 -1.18 -3.23
C ALA A 55 16.69 -1.99 -2.81
N ASN A 56 17.61 -1.42 -2.03
CA ASN A 56 18.83 -2.09 -1.59
C ASN A 56 19.03 -1.99 -0.06
N TRP A 57 19.62 -3.03 0.53
CA TRP A 57 19.97 -3.11 1.96
C TRP A 57 21.13 -4.08 2.21
N VAL A 58 21.65 -4.06 3.44
CA VAL A 58 22.63 -5.05 3.92
C VAL A 58 21.89 -6.26 4.48
N ASP A 59 22.28 -7.46 4.02
CA ASP A 59 21.70 -8.71 4.50
C ASP A 59 21.88 -8.88 6.02
N MET A 60 20.82 -9.34 6.68
CA MET A 60 20.77 -9.60 8.11
C MET A 60 20.99 -11.09 8.38
N ALA A 61 22.03 -11.38 9.16
CA ALA A 61 22.35 -12.75 9.54
C ALA A 61 21.16 -13.43 10.23
N GLY A 62 20.78 -14.60 9.70
CA GLY A 62 19.72 -15.44 10.25
C GLY A 62 18.29 -15.01 9.92
N ALA A 63 18.09 -13.92 9.14
CA ALA A 63 16.78 -13.59 8.62
C ALA A 63 16.31 -14.69 7.65
N ASP A 64 15.02 -14.99 7.66
CA ASP A 64 14.38 -15.92 6.72
C ASP A 64 13.69 -15.19 5.57
N GLY A 65 13.34 -13.92 5.77
CA GLY A 65 12.82 -13.08 4.71
C GLY A 65 12.67 -11.62 5.12
N TYR A 66 12.24 -10.79 4.17
CA TYR A 66 12.02 -9.37 4.35
C TYR A 66 10.65 -8.96 3.82
N CYS A 67 10.07 -7.95 4.46
CA CYS A 67 8.92 -7.23 3.94
C CYS A 67 9.35 -5.80 3.66
N VAL A 68 9.21 -5.36 2.41
CA VAL A 68 9.69 -4.06 1.93
C VAL A 68 8.49 -3.22 1.50
N PHE A 69 8.40 -2.00 2.01
CA PHE A 69 7.28 -1.11 1.77
C PHE A 69 7.75 0.13 1.04
N VAL A 70 6.95 0.61 0.08
CA VAL A 70 7.22 1.84 -0.66
C VAL A 70 6.10 2.82 -0.41
N TYR A 71 6.47 4.06 -0.13
CA TYR A 71 5.56 5.13 0.23
C TYR A 71 5.82 6.40 -0.60
N GLU A 72 4.79 7.22 -0.79
CA GLU A 72 4.96 8.65 -1.01
C GLU A 72 4.91 9.36 0.36
N PRO A 73 5.99 10.06 0.77
CA PRO A 73 5.95 10.95 1.92
C PRO A 73 5.20 12.24 1.57
N ILE A 74 4.08 12.49 2.23
CA ILE A 74 3.25 13.68 2.01
C ILE A 74 3.56 14.72 3.09
N PRO A 75 4.15 15.89 2.75
CA PRO A 75 4.49 16.91 3.72
C PRO A 75 3.25 17.64 4.26
N VAL A 76 3.24 17.89 5.56
CA VAL A 76 2.20 18.64 6.26
C VAL A 76 2.65 20.09 6.42
N THR A 77 1.99 21.02 5.75
CA THR A 77 2.35 22.44 5.79
C THR A 77 1.65 23.22 6.91
N GLU A 78 0.49 22.73 7.36
CA GLU A 78 -0.33 23.34 8.40
C GLU A 78 -0.82 22.27 9.36
N ALA A 79 -0.93 22.58 10.65
CA ALA A 79 -1.45 21.61 11.61
C ALA A 79 -2.95 21.39 11.42
N GLY A 80 -3.42 20.15 11.58
CA GLY A 80 -4.85 19.83 11.53
C GLY A 80 -5.12 18.34 11.34
N THR A 81 -6.38 18.01 11.12
CA THR A 81 -6.83 16.65 10.81
C THR A 81 -6.60 16.33 9.33
N TYR A 82 -5.83 15.28 9.06
CA TYR A 82 -5.56 14.79 7.71
C TYR A 82 -6.18 13.43 7.50
N LYS A 83 -6.73 13.20 6.29
CA LYS A 83 -7.08 11.86 5.81
C LYS A 83 -5.81 11.16 5.36
N VAL A 84 -5.31 10.25 6.17
CA VAL A 84 -4.07 9.51 5.89
C VAL A 84 -4.32 8.27 5.02
N LEU A 85 -5.56 7.77 5.01
CA LEU A 85 -6.04 6.75 4.09
C LEU A 85 -7.52 7.02 3.76
N GLU A 86 -7.90 6.95 2.49
CA GLU A 86 -9.29 7.05 2.03
C GLU A 86 -9.51 6.05 0.89
N GLU A 87 -10.64 5.36 0.90
CA GLU A 87 -11.08 4.47 -0.18
C GLU A 87 -12.60 4.60 -0.34
N SER A 88 -13.04 4.82 -1.58
CA SER A 88 -14.46 4.96 -1.92
C SER A 88 -15.02 3.73 -2.62
N PHE A 89 -14.17 2.76 -3.01
CA PHE A 89 -14.56 1.56 -3.74
C PHE A 89 -15.33 1.84 -5.04
N ASP A 90 -15.29 3.07 -5.58
CA ASP A 90 -16.00 3.50 -6.79
C ASP A 90 -15.61 2.70 -8.04
N LEU A 91 -14.44 2.04 -8.01
CA LEU A 91 -13.97 1.17 -9.08
C LEU A 91 -14.68 -0.19 -9.08
N VAL A 92 -15.35 -0.59 -7.98
CA VAL A 92 -16.16 -1.80 -7.91
C VAL A 92 -17.34 -1.67 -8.88
N ASN A 93 -17.29 -2.44 -9.96
CA ASN A 93 -18.26 -2.34 -11.06
C ASN A 93 -19.16 -3.59 -11.22
N LEU A 94 -19.12 -4.50 -10.25
CA LEU A 94 -19.85 -5.77 -10.23
C LEU A 94 -21.01 -5.78 -9.23
N GLY A 95 -22.01 -6.62 -9.52
CA GLY A 95 -23.14 -6.89 -8.62
C GLY A 95 -24.04 -5.70 -8.34
N SER A 96 -24.94 -5.88 -7.39
CA SER A 96 -25.84 -4.87 -6.83
C SER A 96 -26.27 -5.26 -5.42
N THR A 97 -26.88 -4.35 -4.67
CA THR A 97 -27.38 -4.67 -3.32
C THR A 97 -28.53 -5.69 -3.31
N VAL A 98 -29.20 -5.90 -4.46
CA VAL A 98 -30.27 -6.89 -4.64
C VAL A 98 -29.74 -8.23 -5.13
N GLU A 99 -28.80 -8.19 -6.07
CA GLU A 99 -28.13 -9.35 -6.66
C GLU A 99 -26.61 -9.12 -6.54
N PRO A 100 -26.02 -9.43 -5.37
CA PRO A 100 -24.58 -9.27 -5.18
C PRO A 100 -23.80 -10.23 -6.07
N TYR A 101 -22.64 -9.77 -6.52
CA TYR A 101 -21.67 -10.65 -7.13
C TYR A 101 -20.82 -11.28 -6.02
N TRP A 102 -20.78 -12.61 -5.97
CA TRP A 102 -19.97 -13.35 -5.00
C TRP A 102 -18.63 -13.71 -5.62
N HIS A 103 -17.54 -13.40 -4.93
CA HIS A 103 -16.22 -13.88 -5.32
C HIS A 103 -16.15 -15.41 -5.16
N GLU A 104 -15.57 -16.11 -6.15
CA GLU A 104 -15.54 -17.58 -6.18
C GLU A 104 -14.44 -18.18 -5.26
N GLY A 105 -13.54 -17.36 -4.72
CA GLY A 105 -12.50 -17.75 -3.76
C GLY A 105 -12.84 -17.47 -2.29
N PHE A 106 -12.03 -18.00 -1.38
CA PHE A 106 -12.17 -17.74 0.06
C PHE A 106 -11.78 -16.30 0.41
N SER A 107 -10.71 -15.80 -0.20
CA SER A 107 -10.17 -14.46 -0.03
C SER A 107 -9.92 -13.83 -1.40
N CYS A 108 -9.98 -12.50 -1.46
CA CYS A 108 -9.52 -11.74 -2.62
C CYS A 108 -8.67 -10.54 -2.19
N THR A 109 -7.72 -10.18 -3.04
CA THR A 109 -6.95 -8.94 -2.95
C THR A 109 -7.52 -7.97 -3.98
N LEU A 110 -8.17 -6.89 -3.53
CA LEU A 110 -9.04 -6.09 -4.40
C LEU A 110 -8.30 -5.42 -5.55
N ASP A 111 -7.06 -4.98 -5.33
CA ASP A 111 -6.24 -4.39 -6.38
C ASP A 111 -5.64 -5.42 -7.33
N GLY A 112 -5.26 -6.60 -6.82
CA GLY A 112 -4.62 -7.65 -7.62
C GLY A 112 -5.60 -8.47 -8.46
N ASP A 113 -6.77 -8.79 -7.90
CA ASP A 113 -7.76 -9.66 -8.55
C ASP A 113 -8.74 -8.89 -9.44
N TYR A 114 -9.01 -7.62 -9.12
CA TYR A 114 -10.11 -6.85 -9.74
C TYR A 114 -9.78 -5.41 -10.13
N ASP A 115 -8.65 -4.84 -9.69
CA ASP A 115 -8.34 -3.41 -9.82
C ASP A 115 -9.41 -2.48 -9.18
N PHE A 116 -10.03 -2.89 -8.07
CA PHE A 116 -11.20 -2.20 -7.48
C PHE A 116 -10.90 -1.09 -6.47
N THR A 117 -9.63 -0.75 -6.25
CA THR A 117 -9.22 0.22 -5.23
C THR A 117 -8.24 1.26 -5.79
N PHE A 118 -8.17 2.42 -5.13
CA PHE A 118 -7.21 3.49 -5.42
C PHE A 118 -5.92 3.37 -4.60
N THR A 119 -5.90 2.45 -3.64
CA THR A 119 -4.75 2.09 -2.81
C THR A 119 -4.50 0.57 -2.88
N PRO A 120 -3.24 0.11 -2.78
CA PRO A 120 -2.94 -1.33 -2.80
C PRO A 120 -3.34 -1.99 -1.48
N ASP A 121 -3.24 -3.32 -1.44
CA ASP A 121 -3.16 -4.10 -0.19
C ASP A 121 -4.51 -4.19 0.59
N TRP A 122 -5.63 -4.07 -0.11
CA TRP A 122 -6.95 -4.40 0.43
C TRP A 122 -7.23 -5.88 0.28
N THR A 123 -7.58 -6.56 1.37
CA THR A 123 -7.95 -7.98 1.34
C THR A 123 -9.33 -8.18 1.93
N VAL A 124 -10.15 -9.02 1.29
CA VAL A 124 -11.49 -9.35 1.79
C VAL A 124 -11.69 -10.86 1.81
N ILE A 125 -12.12 -11.39 2.96
CA ILE A 125 -12.51 -12.79 3.12
C ILE A 125 -14.03 -12.92 2.96
N GLY A 126 -14.47 -13.88 2.15
CA GLY A 126 -15.88 -14.09 1.86
C GLY A 126 -16.50 -12.92 1.11
N ALA A 127 -15.78 -12.38 0.12
CA ALA A 127 -16.13 -11.14 -0.54
C ALA A 127 -17.42 -11.24 -1.37
N ALA A 128 -18.26 -10.23 -1.23
CA ALA A 128 -19.38 -9.94 -2.11
C ALA A 128 -19.32 -8.48 -2.56
N PHE A 129 -19.68 -8.22 -3.82
CA PHE A 129 -19.62 -6.89 -4.42
C PHE A 129 -21.01 -6.42 -4.82
N ALA A 130 -21.23 -5.13 -4.58
CA ALA A 130 -22.27 -4.33 -5.20
C ALA A 130 -21.58 -3.08 -5.77
N ARG A 131 -22.09 -2.49 -6.86
CA ARG A 131 -21.43 -1.32 -7.47
C ARG A 131 -21.08 -0.24 -6.44
N GLY A 132 -19.81 0.15 -6.41
CA GLY A 132 -19.25 1.12 -5.45
C GLY A 132 -18.97 0.57 -4.05
N MET A 133 -19.19 -0.72 -3.79
CA MET A 133 -19.23 -1.22 -2.41
C MET A 133 -18.70 -2.65 -2.25
N VAL A 134 -18.17 -2.95 -1.06
CA VAL A 134 -17.64 -4.26 -0.70
C VAL A 134 -18.27 -4.81 0.57
N SER A 135 -18.62 -6.09 0.57
CA SER A 135 -19.09 -6.84 1.73
C SER A 135 -18.14 -8.01 2.00
N GLY A 136 -18.02 -8.40 3.27
CA GLY A 136 -17.16 -9.49 3.73
C GLY A 136 -16.34 -9.06 4.95
N ASN A 137 -15.35 -9.86 5.31
CA ASN A 137 -14.41 -9.50 6.36
C ASN A 137 -13.23 -8.76 5.73
N VAL A 138 -13.14 -7.45 5.97
CA VAL A 138 -12.20 -6.56 5.28
C VAL A 138 -10.95 -6.35 6.13
N TYR A 139 -9.79 -6.58 5.53
CA TYR A 139 -8.51 -6.09 6.01
C TYR A 139 -8.11 -4.85 5.24
N THR A 140 -7.76 -3.79 5.96
CA THR A 140 -7.24 -2.57 5.35
C THR A 140 -5.79 -2.76 4.90
N PRO A 141 -5.30 -1.89 4.03
CA PRO A 141 -3.87 -1.72 3.81
C PRO A 141 -3.17 -1.38 5.11
N THR A 142 -1.89 -1.71 5.19
CA THR A 142 -1.06 -1.19 6.27
C THR A 142 -0.90 0.34 6.15
N THR A 143 -0.89 1.03 7.29
CA THR A 143 -0.82 2.49 7.37
C THR A 143 0.11 2.91 8.51
N ASP A 144 1.02 3.85 8.24
CA ASP A 144 1.81 4.52 9.28
C ASP A 144 0.91 5.49 10.05
N LEU A 145 0.69 5.18 11.33
CA LEU A 145 -0.13 5.94 12.27
C LEU A 145 0.67 6.31 13.52
N THR A 146 1.98 6.47 13.40
CA THR A 146 2.88 6.79 14.54
C THR A 146 2.69 8.21 15.10
N HIS A 147 2.12 9.14 14.34
CA HIS A 147 1.87 10.51 14.78
C HIS A 147 0.81 10.61 15.88
N ASN A 148 0.72 11.79 16.51
CA ASN A 148 -0.22 12.06 17.61
C ASN A 148 -0.19 11.01 18.74
N GLY A 149 0.97 10.39 18.96
CA GLY A 149 1.13 9.30 19.93
C GLY A 149 0.30 8.06 19.62
N GLY A 150 0.10 7.72 18.33
CA GLY A 150 -0.67 6.55 17.91
C GLY A 150 -2.19 6.77 17.86
N LYS A 151 -2.66 8.01 18.06
CA LYS A 151 -4.09 8.31 18.04
C LYS A 151 -4.59 8.59 16.63
N TYR A 152 -5.70 7.99 16.26
CA TYR A 152 -6.34 8.17 14.97
C TYR A 152 -7.84 7.83 15.05
N ARG A 153 -8.58 8.28 14.04
CA ARG A 153 -10.01 8.02 13.88
C ARG A 153 -10.26 7.24 12.59
N VAL A 154 -11.11 6.23 12.67
CA VAL A 154 -11.64 5.49 11.52
C VAL A 154 -13.07 5.94 11.28
N ILE A 155 -13.42 6.21 10.03
CA ILE A 155 -14.79 6.56 9.62
C ILE A 155 -15.21 5.58 8.53
N LEU A 156 -16.33 4.90 8.74
CA LEU A 156 -16.93 3.96 7.82
C LEU A 156 -18.30 4.48 7.38
N GLU A 157 -18.56 4.48 6.08
CA GLU A 157 -19.92 4.60 5.54
C GLU A 157 -20.39 3.19 5.17
N ILE A 158 -21.45 2.76 5.84
CA ILE A 158 -21.98 1.38 5.76
C ILE A 158 -23.40 1.43 5.23
N VAL A 159 -23.67 0.69 4.15
CA VAL A 159 -25.03 0.42 3.68
C VAL A 159 -25.49 -0.87 4.34
N GLY A 160 -26.43 -0.78 5.29
CA GLY A 160 -26.89 -1.92 6.06
C GLY A 160 -28.30 -1.78 6.61
N GLN A 161 -28.76 -2.82 7.30
CA GLN A 161 -30.00 -2.76 8.05
C GLN A 161 -29.77 -2.04 9.39
N GLN A 162 -30.83 -1.39 9.89
CA GLN A 162 -30.83 -0.89 11.27
C GLN A 162 -30.52 -2.05 12.23
N GLY A 163 -29.66 -1.81 13.23
CA GLY A 163 -29.28 -2.82 14.21
C GLY A 163 -28.09 -3.69 13.82
N THR A 164 -27.59 -3.60 12.58
CA THR A 164 -26.35 -4.29 12.17
C THR A 164 -25.17 -3.77 12.99
N LYS A 165 -24.41 -4.67 13.60
CA LYS A 165 -23.21 -4.36 14.39
C LYS A 165 -21.98 -4.49 13.52
N ILE A 166 -21.19 -3.42 13.44
CA ILE A 166 -19.91 -3.40 12.75
C ILE A 166 -18.81 -3.37 13.80
N LYS A 167 -17.95 -4.39 13.76
CA LYS A 167 -16.81 -4.54 14.67
C LYS A 167 -15.53 -4.22 13.91
N VAL A 168 -14.71 -3.34 14.50
CA VAL A 168 -13.41 -2.95 13.98
C VAL A 168 -12.35 -3.34 15.00
N THR A 169 -11.42 -4.20 14.59
CA THR A 169 -10.22 -4.53 15.37
C THR A 169 -9.03 -3.84 14.74
N SER A 170 -8.30 -3.07 15.53
CA SER A 170 -7.03 -2.46 15.17
C SER A 170 -5.87 -3.33 15.63
N TYR A 171 -4.96 -3.61 14.69
CA TYR A 171 -3.67 -4.26 14.94
C TYR A 171 -2.56 -3.24 14.81
N GLY A 172 -2.20 -2.61 15.93
CA GLY A 172 -1.12 -1.63 16.01
C GLY A 172 -0.07 -2.03 17.05
N SER A 173 0.34 -1.09 17.89
CA SER A 173 1.22 -1.33 19.05
C SER A 173 0.60 -2.28 20.09
N THR A 174 -0.72 -2.34 20.13
CA THR A 174 -1.54 -3.31 20.85
C THR A 174 -2.69 -3.75 19.95
N VAL A 175 -3.51 -4.71 20.39
CA VAL A 175 -4.77 -5.05 19.73
C VAL A 175 -5.92 -4.35 20.46
N GLU A 176 -6.65 -3.50 19.76
CA GLU A 176 -7.83 -2.78 20.27
C GLU A 176 -9.06 -3.16 19.43
N THR A 177 -10.21 -3.42 20.05
CA THR A 177 -11.46 -3.73 19.34
C THR A 177 -12.58 -2.82 19.79
N GLN A 178 -13.35 -2.31 18.84
CA GLN A 178 -14.57 -1.54 19.08
C GLN A 178 -15.71 -2.05 18.21
N GLU A 179 -16.94 -1.81 18.65
CA GLU A 179 -18.15 -2.19 17.93
C GLU A 179 -19.15 -1.04 17.97
N LYS A 180 -19.80 -0.78 16.83
CA LYS A 180 -20.89 0.20 16.71
C LYS A 180 -22.04 -0.38 15.91
N THR A 181 -23.22 0.19 16.07
CA THR A 181 -24.45 -0.28 15.45
C THR A 181 -24.93 0.72 14.41
N CYS A 182 -25.44 0.24 13.27
CA CYS A 182 -26.10 1.07 12.27
C CYS A 182 -27.45 1.60 12.82
N ASP A 183 -27.60 2.92 12.82
CA ASP A 183 -28.74 3.60 13.48
C ASP A 183 -30.04 3.59 12.63
N GLY A 184 -29.95 3.31 11.32
CA GLY A 184 -31.08 3.38 10.40
C GLY A 184 -31.02 2.38 9.23
N PHE A 185 -32.11 2.30 8.47
CA PHE A 185 -32.17 1.54 7.21
C PHE A 185 -31.47 2.35 6.11
N GLY A 186 -30.39 1.81 5.53
CA GLY A 186 -29.61 2.48 4.47
C GLY A 186 -28.20 2.84 4.94
N GLU A 187 -27.70 3.99 4.49
CA GLU A 187 -26.36 4.50 4.81
C GLU A 187 -26.26 4.89 6.29
N SER A 188 -25.22 4.41 6.96
CA SER A 188 -24.83 4.76 8.33
C SER A 188 -23.36 5.17 8.37
N THR A 189 -23.05 6.31 8.99
CA THR A 189 -21.67 6.75 9.22
C THR A 189 -21.23 6.34 10.63
N LEU A 190 -20.26 5.45 10.73
CA LEU A 190 -19.72 4.95 12.00
C LEU A 190 -18.29 5.46 12.19
N SER A 191 -18.01 6.10 13.33
CA SER A 191 -16.66 6.61 13.65
C SER A 191 -16.06 5.88 14.85
N PHE A 192 -14.79 5.48 14.80
CA PHE A 192 -14.09 4.75 15.86
C PHE A 192 -12.78 5.46 16.20
N ASP A 193 -12.51 5.73 17.48
CA ASP A 193 -11.29 6.43 17.91
C ASP A 193 -10.33 5.43 18.57
N PHE A 194 -9.14 5.23 18.01
CA PHE A 194 -8.13 4.30 18.52
C PHE A 194 -6.89 5.04 19.03
N THR A 195 -6.11 4.38 19.88
CA THR A 195 -4.88 4.96 20.46
C THR A 195 -3.63 4.13 20.23
N ASN A 196 -3.74 3.03 19.49
CA ASN A 196 -2.70 2.03 19.34
C ASN A 196 -1.92 2.12 18.01
N GLY A 197 -2.05 3.20 17.23
CA GLY A 197 -1.36 3.36 15.96
C GLY A 197 0.17 3.17 16.05
N ASN A 198 0.74 2.55 15.02
CA ASN A 198 2.17 2.31 14.83
C ASN A 198 2.52 2.42 13.34
N HIS A 199 3.75 2.08 12.95
CA HIS A 199 4.25 2.23 11.58
C HIS A 199 3.59 1.28 10.56
N GLU A 200 2.98 0.19 11.01
CA GLU A 200 2.36 -0.84 10.16
C GLU A 200 0.96 -1.22 10.68
N THR A 201 0.13 -0.22 10.98
CA THR A 201 -1.20 -0.49 11.52
C THR A 201 -2.15 -0.93 10.41
N TYR A 202 -2.90 -2.00 10.65
CA TYR A 202 -4.01 -2.41 9.80
C TYR A 202 -5.24 -2.73 10.65
N LEU A 203 -6.41 -2.67 10.00
CA LEU A 203 -7.69 -2.92 10.65
C LEU A 203 -8.34 -4.17 10.07
N TYR A 204 -9.09 -4.87 10.91
CA TYR A 204 -9.99 -5.95 10.53
C TYR A 204 -11.43 -5.53 10.84
N ILE A 205 -12.24 -5.42 9.78
CA ILE A 205 -13.60 -4.90 9.84
C ILE A 205 -14.55 -6.04 9.48
N VAL A 206 -15.53 -6.30 10.35
CA VAL A 206 -16.51 -7.36 10.13
C VAL A 206 -17.92 -6.90 10.46
N ASP A 207 -18.88 -7.38 9.67
CA ASP A 207 -20.27 -7.46 10.09
C ASP A 207 -20.36 -8.51 11.21
N ASN A 208 -20.70 -8.06 12.42
CA ASN A 208 -20.83 -8.89 13.61
C ASN A 208 -22.31 -9.24 13.91
N GLY A 209 -23.15 -9.18 12.87
CA GLY A 209 -24.55 -9.59 12.88
C GLY A 209 -25.52 -8.53 13.40
N ASN A 210 -26.79 -8.91 13.45
CA ASN A 210 -27.88 -8.07 13.91
C ASN A 210 -28.77 -8.87 14.87
N ASP A 211 -28.78 -8.49 16.15
CA ASP A 211 -29.51 -9.22 17.18
C ASP A 211 -31.05 -9.04 17.07
N GLU A 212 -31.50 -8.03 16.32
CA GLU A 212 -32.93 -7.78 16.06
C GLU A 212 -33.48 -8.72 14.98
N VAL A 213 -32.60 -9.33 14.18
CA VAL A 213 -32.98 -10.25 13.11
C VAL A 213 -32.93 -11.69 13.62
N THR A 214 -34.08 -12.20 14.05
CA THR A 214 -34.21 -13.58 14.56
C THR A 214 -34.39 -14.63 13.47
N ASP A 215 -34.65 -14.22 12.23
CA ASP A 215 -34.82 -15.09 11.07
C ASP A 215 -33.59 -14.99 10.16
N PRO A 216 -32.72 -16.02 10.11
CA PRO A 216 -31.50 -16.00 9.31
C PRO A 216 -31.74 -15.74 7.82
N SER A 217 -32.94 -16.03 7.30
CA SER A 217 -33.29 -15.76 5.90
C SER A 217 -33.52 -14.28 5.58
N LYS A 218 -33.58 -13.42 6.62
CA LYS A 218 -33.78 -11.98 6.51
C LYS A 218 -32.53 -11.15 6.78
N VAL A 219 -31.41 -11.80 7.10
CA VAL A 219 -30.13 -11.12 7.25
C VAL A 219 -29.69 -10.67 5.86
N SER A 220 -29.71 -9.36 5.61
CA SER A 220 -29.10 -8.77 4.42
C SER A 220 -27.62 -8.53 4.68
N LEU A 221 -26.81 -8.59 3.62
CA LEU A 221 -25.43 -8.14 3.66
C LEU A 221 -25.38 -6.66 4.05
N SER A 222 -24.42 -6.32 4.91
CA SER A 222 -23.94 -4.95 5.01
C SER A 222 -22.78 -4.74 4.04
N TYR A 223 -22.69 -3.54 3.49
CA TYR A 223 -21.63 -3.18 2.56
C TYR A 223 -20.87 -1.98 3.11
N LEU A 224 -19.56 -2.05 3.04
CA LEU A 224 -18.66 -0.91 3.17
C LEU A 224 -18.65 -0.14 1.85
N ASP A 225 -19.10 1.11 1.92
CA ASP A 225 -19.19 2.03 0.79
C ASP A 225 -18.01 3.01 0.81
N LYS A 226 -17.69 3.54 1.98
CA LYS A 226 -16.53 4.42 2.15
C LYS A 226 -15.74 4.11 3.39
N PHE A 227 -14.43 4.22 3.26
CA PHE A 227 -13.47 4.09 4.34
C PHE A 227 -12.58 5.32 4.45
N THR A 228 -12.30 5.78 5.66
CA THR A 228 -11.32 6.84 5.91
C THR A 228 -10.61 6.61 7.24
N ILE A 229 -9.30 6.83 7.27
CA ILE A 229 -8.52 7.06 8.49
C ILE A 229 -8.11 8.53 8.55
N GLU A 230 -8.39 9.16 9.68
CA GLU A 230 -7.99 10.51 10.01
C GLU A 230 -6.98 10.53 11.15
N GLN A 231 -5.97 11.39 11.05
CA GLN A 231 -5.01 11.63 12.12
C GLN A 231 -4.70 13.12 12.24
N GLU A 232 -4.54 13.60 13.48
CA GLU A 232 -4.06 14.96 13.74
C GLU A 232 -2.55 15.01 13.47
N LEU A 233 -2.14 15.93 12.60
CA LEU A 233 -0.74 16.15 12.22
C LEU A 233 -0.36 17.61 12.47
N ASN A 234 0.92 17.86 12.73
CA ASN A 234 1.49 19.19 12.92
C ASN A 234 2.19 19.68 11.65
N ALA A 235 2.28 21.00 11.49
CA ALA A 235 3.14 21.57 10.45
C ALA A 235 4.59 21.09 10.61
N GLY A 236 5.16 20.56 9.52
CA GLY A 236 6.48 19.95 9.50
C GLY A 236 6.47 18.42 9.60
N ASP A 237 5.35 17.80 9.95
CA ASP A 237 5.19 16.34 9.88
C ASP A 237 5.14 15.89 8.40
N GLN A 238 5.28 14.58 8.20
CA GLN A 238 4.95 13.91 6.94
C GLN A 238 4.19 12.64 7.26
N PHE A 239 3.16 12.31 6.49
CA PHE A 239 2.53 11.00 6.57
C PHE A 239 2.84 10.17 5.32
N LEU A 240 2.90 8.86 5.49
CA LEU A 240 3.34 7.94 4.45
C LEU A 240 2.12 7.35 3.73
N ARG A 241 1.89 7.74 2.48
CA ARG A 241 0.89 7.08 1.64
C ARG A 241 1.51 5.86 1.00
N LEU A 242 0.95 4.68 1.27
CA LEU A 242 1.41 3.43 0.68
C LEU A 242 1.27 3.42 -0.85
N ILE A 243 2.34 3.01 -1.54
CA ILE A 243 2.40 2.85 -3.00
C ILE A 243 2.42 1.38 -3.38
N THR A 244 3.21 0.57 -2.71
CA THR A 244 3.30 -0.88 -2.95
C THR A 244 4.04 -1.57 -1.82
N ILE A 245 3.91 -2.89 -1.73
CA ILE A 245 4.56 -3.75 -0.75
C ILE A 245 5.11 -4.97 -1.50
N ASN A 246 6.28 -5.43 -1.08
CA ASN A 246 6.75 -6.77 -1.37
C ASN A 246 6.97 -7.51 -0.04
N ASP A 247 6.03 -8.38 0.31
CA ASP A 247 6.01 -9.11 1.58
C ASP A 247 6.53 -10.55 1.47
N GLY A 248 7.15 -10.89 0.33
CA GLY A 248 7.63 -12.23 0.00
C GLY A 248 9.08 -12.26 -0.48
N VAL A 249 9.96 -11.45 0.11
CA VAL A 249 11.39 -11.46 -0.22
C VAL A 249 12.11 -12.51 0.62
N ASP A 250 12.44 -13.65 0.03
CA ASP A 250 13.18 -14.72 0.72
C ASP A 250 14.63 -14.29 1.00
N ALA A 251 15.14 -14.65 2.19
CA ALA A 251 16.54 -14.45 2.55
C ALA A 251 17.43 -15.64 2.08
N PRO A 252 18.74 -15.43 1.86
CA PRO A 252 19.46 -14.17 1.97
C PRO A 252 19.13 -13.24 0.79
N ALA A 253 18.92 -11.97 1.10
CA ALA A 253 18.61 -10.95 0.10
C ALA A 253 19.21 -9.61 0.51
N THR A 254 19.65 -8.84 -0.50
CA THR A 254 20.20 -7.48 -0.34
C THR A 254 19.46 -6.46 -1.20
N SER A 255 18.46 -6.90 -1.95
CA SER A 255 17.68 -6.04 -2.84
C SER A 255 16.36 -6.66 -3.26
N CYS A 256 15.37 -5.84 -3.63
CA CYS A 256 14.19 -6.26 -4.38
C CYS A 256 13.80 -5.21 -5.42
N ASP A 257 13.21 -5.67 -6.53
CA ASP A 257 12.74 -4.78 -7.60
C ASP A 257 11.28 -4.40 -7.37
N PHE A 258 10.98 -3.11 -7.54
CA PHE A 258 9.64 -2.60 -7.73
C PHE A 258 9.49 -2.13 -9.17
N LYS A 259 8.59 -2.77 -9.93
CA LYS A 259 8.38 -2.51 -11.36
C LYS A 259 6.97 -2.04 -11.61
N ASP A 260 6.83 -1.07 -12.51
CA ASP A 260 5.54 -0.58 -13.00
C ASP A 260 4.54 -0.27 -11.87
N MET A 261 4.99 0.47 -10.86
CA MET A 261 4.20 0.75 -9.65
C MET A 261 2.89 1.49 -10.01
N LYS A 262 1.77 0.75 -9.97
CA LYS A 262 0.44 1.21 -10.36
C LYS A 262 -0.06 2.41 -9.55
N PHE A 263 0.20 2.41 -8.24
CA PHE A 263 -0.37 3.38 -7.29
C PHE A 263 0.51 4.60 -7.05
N LEU A 264 1.42 4.92 -7.98
CA LEU A 264 2.23 6.14 -7.91
C LEU A 264 1.36 7.40 -7.81
N ASN A 265 0.23 7.44 -8.51
CA ASN A 265 -0.69 8.59 -8.51
C ASN A 265 0.04 9.93 -8.79
N GLY A 266 1.06 9.89 -9.64
CA GLY A 266 1.91 11.05 -9.99
C GLY A 266 3.08 11.30 -9.04
N ALA A 267 3.22 10.56 -7.94
CA ALA A 267 4.33 10.67 -7.00
C ALA A 267 5.67 10.48 -7.71
N LYS A 268 6.64 11.33 -7.36
CA LYS A 268 8.03 11.26 -7.83
C LYS A 268 9.02 11.13 -6.71
N ASN A 269 8.76 11.76 -5.57
CA ASN A 269 9.55 11.56 -4.37
C ASN A 269 8.94 10.39 -3.61
N LEU A 270 9.72 9.34 -3.43
CA LEU A 270 9.32 8.16 -2.69
C LEU A 270 10.26 7.95 -1.51
N CYS A 271 9.83 7.14 -0.57
CA CYS A 271 10.71 6.48 0.37
C CYS A 271 10.36 5.01 0.48
N TYR A 272 11.31 4.21 0.94
CA TYR A 272 11.05 2.83 1.33
C TYR A 272 11.75 2.51 2.64
N ASP A 273 11.20 1.54 3.33
CA ASP A 273 11.83 0.85 4.43
C ASP A 273 11.46 -0.64 4.38
N LEU A 274 11.98 -1.37 5.36
CA LEU A 274 11.80 -2.80 5.47
C LEU A 274 12.06 -3.26 6.89
N TYR A 275 11.52 -4.44 7.21
CA TYR A 275 11.93 -5.25 8.34
C TYR A 275 12.30 -6.66 7.88
N ALA A 276 13.10 -7.36 8.69
CA ALA A 276 13.40 -8.78 8.55
C ALA A 276 12.45 -9.62 9.41
N ALA A 277 12.09 -10.80 8.92
CA ALA A 277 11.33 -11.82 9.64
C ALA A 277 12.23 -13.03 9.94
N TYR A 278 11.98 -13.65 11.09
CA TYR A 278 12.71 -14.80 11.62
C TYR A 278 11.69 -15.84 12.08
N PHE A 279 11.68 -17.01 11.45
CA PHE A 279 10.75 -18.09 11.75
C PHE A 279 11.39 -19.11 12.68
N THR A 280 10.68 -19.46 13.75
CA THR A 280 11.03 -20.59 14.62
C THR A 280 9.96 -21.65 14.47
N TYR A 281 10.26 -22.72 13.73
CA TYR A 281 9.35 -23.86 13.58
C TYR A 281 9.35 -24.69 14.86
N ASN A 282 8.21 -24.71 15.54
CA ASN A 282 8.01 -25.34 16.84
C ASN A 282 7.69 -26.83 16.73
N ASP A 283 7.19 -27.27 15.58
CA ASP A 283 6.91 -28.67 15.27
C ASP A 283 7.50 -29.04 13.90
N PRO A 284 8.43 -30.00 13.81
CA PRO A 284 9.00 -30.43 12.54
C PRO A 284 8.01 -31.18 11.63
N ASP A 285 6.91 -31.71 12.19
CA ASP A 285 5.88 -32.42 11.45
C ASP A 285 4.70 -31.51 11.05
N ASP A 286 4.61 -30.30 11.63
CA ASP A 286 3.61 -29.28 11.29
C ASP A 286 4.30 -27.97 10.85
N PRO A 287 4.47 -27.74 9.53
CA PRO A 287 5.13 -26.54 9.02
C PRO A 287 4.35 -25.25 9.28
N TRP A 288 3.14 -25.34 9.82
CA TRP A 288 2.30 -24.19 10.17
C TRP A 288 2.42 -23.82 11.65
N ASN A 289 3.08 -24.66 12.46
CA ASN A 289 3.35 -24.35 13.86
C ASN A 289 4.71 -23.67 13.99
N TYR A 290 4.72 -22.34 13.87
CA TYR A 290 5.91 -21.52 14.01
C TYR A 290 5.64 -20.22 14.78
N ASP A 291 6.67 -19.73 15.45
CA ASP A 291 6.72 -18.36 15.95
C ASP A 291 7.42 -17.46 14.93
N VAL A 292 7.04 -16.18 14.88
CA VAL A 292 7.72 -15.16 14.08
C VAL A 292 8.24 -14.06 14.97
N ASP A 293 9.55 -13.84 14.89
CA ASP A 293 10.19 -12.64 15.41
C ASP A 293 10.47 -11.67 14.25
N TYR A 294 10.40 -10.38 14.52
CA TYR A 294 10.64 -9.34 13.52
C TYR A 294 11.74 -8.40 13.98
N SER A 295 12.56 -7.88 13.06
CA SER A 295 13.41 -6.73 13.37
C SER A 295 12.57 -5.47 13.58
N GLU A 296 13.19 -4.40 14.09
CA GLU A 296 12.68 -3.05 13.88
C GLU A 296 12.68 -2.71 12.39
N PHE A 297 11.88 -1.73 11.99
CA PHE A 297 11.96 -1.15 10.66
C PHE A 297 13.31 -0.44 10.46
N SER A 298 13.87 -0.55 9.26
CA SER A 298 15.01 0.24 8.80
C SER A 298 14.72 1.75 8.84
N ASP A 299 15.77 2.58 8.65
CA ASP A 299 15.53 4.02 8.44
C ASP A 299 14.92 4.21 7.05
N LEU A 300 14.08 5.23 6.88
CA LEU A 300 13.52 5.56 5.57
C LEU A 300 14.63 5.90 4.59
N MET A 301 14.68 5.19 3.46
CA MET A 301 15.50 5.53 2.32
C MET A 301 14.69 6.34 1.33
N HIS A 302 15.03 7.61 1.17
CA HIS A 302 14.39 8.50 0.20
C HIS A 302 15.01 8.35 -1.19
N LEU A 303 14.18 8.41 -2.21
CA LEU A 303 14.59 8.48 -3.61
C LEU A 303 13.66 9.38 -4.41
N THR A 304 14.13 9.82 -5.58
CA THR A 304 13.32 10.53 -6.56
C THR A 304 13.34 9.71 -7.84
N LEU A 305 12.16 9.32 -8.33
CA LEU A 305 11.99 8.65 -9.62
C LEU A 305 12.50 9.54 -10.75
N ALA A 306 12.96 8.92 -11.83
CA ALA A 306 13.44 9.66 -12.98
C ALA A 306 12.32 10.54 -13.58
N GLU A 307 12.68 11.73 -14.04
CA GLU A 307 11.87 12.44 -15.02
C GLU A 307 12.02 11.71 -16.35
N GLY A 308 10.90 11.34 -16.95
CA GLY A 308 10.92 10.62 -18.23
C GLY A 308 11.66 11.39 -19.29
N ASP A 309 12.77 10.84 -19.76
CA ASP A 309 13.59 11.14 -20.95
C ASP A 309 13.65 12.61 -21.44
N GLY A 310 13.39 13.56 -20.55
CA GLY A 310 13.25 14.97 -20.85
C GLY A 310 14.23 15.69 -19.97
N VAL A 311 15.36 16.08 -20.57
CA VAL A 311 16.25 17.09 -19.98
C VAL A 311 15.45 18.40 -19.90
N ASN A 312 14.64 18.54 -18.87
CA ASN A 312 13.93 19.77 -18.54
C ASN A 312 14.90 20.62 -17.72
N GLU A 313 15.77 21.32 -18.46
CA GLU A 313 16.58 22.42 -17.95
C GLU A 313 17.66 22.04 -16.91
N ILE A 314 18.86 21.76 -17.42
CA ILE A 314 20.06 22.01 -16.61
C ILE A 314 20.27 23.53 -16.57
N ALA A 315 20.04 24.13 -15.41
CA ALA A 315 20.41 25.51 -15.14
C ALA A 315 21.92 25.69 -15.30
N THR A 316 22.35 26.69 -16.10
CA THR A 316 23.26 27.80 -15.71
C THR A 316 23.93 28.45 -16.94
N ASP A 317 24.05 29.78 -16.85
CA ASP A 317 24.91 30.71 -17.61
C ASP A 317 24.46 31.13 -19.03
N THR A 318 23.62 32.18 -19.09
CA THR A 318 23.12 32.80 -20.34
C THR A 318 24.13 33.73 -21.04
N ASP A 319 25.33 33.92 -20.49
CA ASP A 319 26.30 34.92 -20.99
C ASP A 319 27.37 34.34 -21.95
N ALA A 320 27.35 33.03 -22.22
CA ALA A 320 28.26 32.43 -23.18
C ALA A 320 27.78 32.62 -24.63
N ALA A 321 28.72 32.76 -25.57
CA ALA A 321 28.41 32.87 -27.00
C ALA A 321 27.81 31.55 -27.52
N THR A 322 26.78 31.66 -28.37
CA THR A 322 26.16 30.52 -29.05
C THR A 322 27.04 30.02 -30.19
N GLU A 323 27.20 28.70 -30.27
CA GLU A 323 27.94 27.99 -31.32
C GLU A 323 27.02 26.92 -31.93
N VAL A 324 26.87 26.92 -33.25
CA VAL A 324 26.00 25.95 -33.95
C VAL A 324 26.86 25.02 -34.81
N TYR A 325 26.61 23.73 -34.70
CA TYR A 325 27.32 22.67 -35.39
C TYR A 325 26.39 21.85 -36.29
N ASN A 326 26.89 21.40 -37.43
CA ASN A 326 26.23 20.38 -38.23
C ASN A 326 26.40 18.98 -37.62
N LEU A 327 25.69 17.98 -38.16
CA LEU A 327 25.77 16.59 -37.67
C LEU A 327 27.14 15.93 -37.87
N ALA A 328 28.01 16.51 -38.70
CA ALA A 328 29.40 16.07 -38.85
C ALA A 328 30.33 16.67 -37.77
N GLY A 329 29.78 17.42 -36.80
CA GLY A 329 30.53 18.05 -35.72
C GLY A 329 31.32 19.30 -36.14
N GLN A 330 31.06 19.83 -37.34
CA GLN A 330 31.69 21.06 -37.81
C GLN A 330 30.89 22.27 -37.32
N ARG A 331 31.57 23.26 -36.77
CA ARG A 331 30.95 24.54 -36.42
C ARG A 331 30.59 25.30 -37.70
N ILE A 332 29.34 25.74 -37.81
CA ILE A 332 28.79 26.37 -39.02
C ILE A 332 28.21 27.77 -38.79
N ALA A 333 27.79 28.10 -37.57
CA ALA A 333 27.18 29.41 -37.28
C ALA A 333 27.30 29.78 -35.79
N SER A 334 26.87 31.00 -35.46
CA SER A 334 26.73 31.51 -34.09
C SER A 334 25.27 31.77 -33.68
N SER A 335 24.32 31.46 -34.56
CA SER A 335 22.88 31.40 -34.27
C SER A 335 22.21 30.42 -35.24
N THR A 336 20.98 30.02 -34.94
CA THR A 336 20.16 29.19 -35.85
C THR A 336 19.35 30.02 -36.85
N GLU A 337 19.46 31.35 -36.81
CA GLU A 337 18.73 32.25 -37.68
C GLU A 337 19.33 32.24 -39.10
N GLY A 338 18.48 32.05 -40.10
CA GLY A 338 18.91 32.01 -41.51
C GLY A 338 19.60 30.72 -41.95
N LEU A 339 19.61 29.67 -41.11
CA LEU A 339 20.03 28.33 -41.52
C LEU A 339 18.92 27.64 -42.32
N ASP A 340 19.32 26.77 -43.26
CA ASP A 340 18.39 25.90 -43.96
C ASP A 340 17.72 24.90 -42.99
N ALA A 341 16.51 24.44 -43.35
CA ALA A 341 15.77 23.47 -42.57
C ALA A 341 16.60 22.19 -42.32
N GLY A 342 16.70 21.78 -41.06
CA GLY A 342 17.61 20.72 -40.67
C GLY A 342 17.83 20.61 -39.17
N ILE A 343 18.59 19.60 -38.77
CA ILE A 343 18.96 19.35 -37.37
C ILE A 343 20.37 19.85 -37.11
N TYR A 344 20.51 20.64 -36.06
CA TYR A 344 21.78 21.22 -35.63
C TYR A 344 22.04 20.95 -34.15
N ILE A 345 23.31 20.99 -33.77
CA ILE A 345 23.74 20.97 -32.37
C ILE A 345 24.09 22.39 -31.97
N VAL A 346 23.44 22.94 -30.96
CA VAL A 346 23.68 24.29 -30.46
C VAL A 346 24.36 24.18 -29.11
N ARG A 347 25.55 24.76 -29.00
CA ARG A 347 26.30 24.87 -27.75
C ARG A 347 26.27 26.30 -27.27
N GLN A 348 26.02 26.50 -25.98
CA GLN A 348 26.16 27.81 -25.32
C GLN A 348 26.84 27.57 -23.97
N GLY A 349 28.12 27.94 -23.85
CA GLY A 349 28.93 27.62 -22.68
C GLY A 349 29.08 26.10 -22.48
N ASN A 350 28.62 25.61 -21.34
CA ASN A 350 28.59 24.19 -21.01
C ASN A 350 27.29 23.49 -21.45
N LYS A 351 26.31 24.24 -21.97
CA LYS A 351 25.05 23.70 -22.48
C LYS A 351 25.22 23.24 -23.92
N THR A 352 24.67 22.06 -24.25
CA THR A 352 24.54 21.56 -25.63
C THR A 352 23.11 21.09 -25.83
N SER A 353 22.45 21.53 -26.91
CA SER A 353 21.08 21.16 -27.28
C SER A 353 21.00 20.77 -28.75
N LYS A 354 19.98 20.00 -29.11
CA LYS A 354 19.67 19.64 -30.50
C LYS A 354 18.48 20.48 -30.95
N VAL A 355 18.65 21.25 -32.03
CA VAL A 355 17.64 22.18 -32.54
C VAL A 355 17.25 21.80 -33.96
N ALA A 356 15.94 21.70 -34.21
CA ALA A 356 15.40 21.54 -35.55
C ALA A 356 14.99 22.93 -36.09
N VAL A 357 15.69 23.39 -37.14
CA VAL A 357 15.29 24.56 -37.92
C VAL A 357 14.25 24.11 -38.92
N LYS A 358 13.11 24.81 -38.97
CA LYS A 358 11.96 24.47 -39.82
C LYS A 358 11.96 25.26 -41.11
#